data_AF-K7ZFJ6-F1
#
_entry.id   AF-K7ZFJ6-F1
#
_cell.length_a   1.000
_cell.length_b   1.000
_cell.length_c   1.000
_cell.angle_alpha   90.00
_cell.angle_beta   90.00
_cell.angle_gamma   90.00
#
_symmetry.space_group_name_H-M   'P 1'
#
loop_
_entity.id
_entity.type
_entity.pdbx_description
1 polymer ?
#
loop_
_entity_poly.entity_id
_entity_poly.type
_entity_poly.pdbx_seq_one_letter_code
_entity_poly.pdbx_strand_id
1 'polypeptide(L)'
;MGFSSRLKAHRKILTLETLKFIVEFFKDRDARMAALRSGVPENYASRQGQWLKKHPIVLAAMEADLDDREMLKLEKALVEIDRQMETCKEILGLQDF
;
A
#
# COMPACT_ATOMS: atom_id res chain seq x y z
N MET A 1 15.09 -29.53 1.93
CA MET A 1 14.80 -28.08 1.74
C MET A 1 13.45 -27.76 2.37
N GLY A 2 13.44 -27.22 3.59
CA GLY A 2 12.20 -26.88 4.29
C GLY A 2 11.62 -25.57 3.76
N PHE A 3 10.67 -25.64 2.84
CA PHE A 3 9.87 -24.49 2.44
C PHE A 3 8.98 -24.08 3.61
N SER A 4 9.32 -22.99 4.30
CA SER A 4 8.52 -22.46 5.40
C SER A 4 7.16 -21.99 4.89
N SER A 5 6.09 -22.67 5.33
CA SER A 5 4.68 -22.32 5.05
C SER A 5 4.33 -20.88 5.45
N ARG A 6 5.07 -20.29 6.40
CA ARG A 6 4.97 -18.89 6.83
C ARG A 6 5.20 -17.90 5.67
N LEU A 7 6.19 -18.13 4.82
CA LEU A 7 6.51 -17.26 3.68
C LEU A 7 5.40 -17.24 2.61
N LYS A 8 4.63 -18.32 2.48
CA LYS A 8 3.50 -18.38 1.53
C LYS A 8 2.28 -17.60 2.01
N ALA A 9 2.04 -17.55 3.32
CA ALA A 9 0.90 -16.82 3.90
C ALA A 9 1.04 -15.31 3.69
N HIS A 10 2.24 -14.74 3.88
CA HIS A 10 2.48 -13.30 3.72
C HIS A 10 2.31 -12.78 2.29
N ARG A 11 2.45 -13.64 1.27
CA ARG A 11 2.36 -13.24 -0.15
C ARG A 11 0.98 -12.71 -0.56
N LYS A 12 -0.06 -13.04 0.21
CA LYS A 12 -1.46 -12.64 -0.04
C LYS A 12 -2.02 -11.68 1.00
N ILE A 13 -1.22 -11.21 1.95
CA ILE A 13 -1.67 -10.23 2.95
C ILE A 13 -1.64 -8.83 2.32
N LEU A 14 -2.80 -8.18 2.29
CA LEU A 14 -2.88 -6.76 1.96
C LEU A 14 -2.46 -5.95 3.18
N THR A 15 -1.26 -5.37 3.13
CA THR A 15 -0.79 -4.42 4.15
C THR A 15 -1.24 -3.01 3.81
N LEU A 16 -1.31 -2.12 4.82
CA LEU A 16 -1.66 -0.71 4.60
C LEU A 16 -0.68 -0.02 3.65
N GLU A 17 0.62 -0.30 3.78
CA GLU A 17 1.64 0.20 2.86
C GLU A 17 1.37 -0.24 1.42
N THR A 18 1.06 -1.53 1.22
CA THR A 18 0.74 -2.06 -0.13
C THR A 18 -0.55 -1.45 -0.67
N LEU A 19 -1.57 -1.24 0.16
CA LEU A 19 -2.81 -0.59 -0.23
C LEU A 19 -2.57 0.86 -0.68
N LYS A 20 -1.83 1.64 0.13
CA LYS A 20 -1.45 3.02 -0.22
C LYS A 20 -0.65 3.07 -1.51
N PHE A 21 0.32 2.15 -1.68
CA PHE A 21 1.08 2.03 -2.92
C PHE A 21 0.17 1.77 -4.12
N ILE A 22 -0.78 0.82 -4.02
CA ILE A 22 -1.71 0.49 -5.10
C ILE A 22 -2.51 1.72 -5.51
N VAL A 23 -3.15 2.39 -4.55
CA VAL A 23 -4.00 3.57 -4.83
C VAL A 23 -3.19 4.70 -5.46
N GLU A 24 -2.00 4.99 -4.95
CA GLU A 24 -1.12 6.00 -5.55
C GLU A 24 -0.63 5.60 -6.95
N PHE A 25 -0.31 4.32 -7.15
CA PHE A 25 0.14 3.81 -8.43
C PHE A 25 -0.93 3.88 -9.52
N PHE A 26 -2.22 3.77 -9.16
CA PHE A 26 -3.31 3.93 -10.12
C PHE A 26 -3.44 5.34 -10.69
N LYS A 27 -2.94 6.38 -9.99
CA LYS A 27 -3.08 7.78 -10.40
C LYS A 27 -2.25 8.14 -11.62
N ASP A 28 -0.98 7.71 -11.64
CA ASP A 28 -0.01 8.11 -12.67
C ASP A 28 0.85 6.96 -13.23
N ARG A 29 0.69 5.74 -12.71
CA ARG A 29 1.47 4.55 -13.07
C ARG A 29 2.98 4.72 -12.86
N ASP A 30 3.40 5.67 -12.03
CA ASP A 30 4.79 5.85 -11.62
C ASP A 30 5.06 5.10 -10.31
N ALA A 31 5.79 3.99 -10.42
CA ALA A 31 6.11 3.14 -9.27
C ALA A 31 7.00 3.83 -8.23
N ARG A 32 7.91 4.72 -8.64
CA ARG A 32 8.78 5.44 -7.69
C ARG A 32 7.94 6.45 -6.92
N MET A 33 7.13 7.24 -7.63
CA MET A 33 6.30 8.27 -7.01
C MET A 33 5.22 7.65 -6.12
N ALA A 34 4.62 6.54 -6.54
CA ALA A 34 3.67 5.80 -5.71
C ALA A 34 4.29 5.30 -4.41
N ALA A 35 5.50 4.73 -4.46
CA ALA A 35 6.23 4.30 -3.27
C ALA A 35 6.57 5.48 -2.35
N LEU A 36 7.03 6.60 -2.91
CA LEU A 36 7.32 7.80 -2.14
C LEU A 36 6.08 8.32 -1.40
N ARG A 37 4.94 8.44 -2.11
CA ARG A 37 3.68 8.91 -1.54
C ARG A 37 3.07 7.92 -0.54
N SER A 38 3.38 6.62 -0.65
CA SER A 38 2.97 5.61 0.32
C SER A 38 3.83 5.58 1.59
N GLY A 39 4.81 6.48 1.73
CA GLY A 39 5.65 6.62 2.92
C GLY A 39 7.00 5.91 2.83
N VAL A 40 7.40 5.40 1.66
CA VAL A 40 8.75 4.84 1.48
C VAL A 40 9.77 5.99 1.44
N PRO A 41 10.87 5.91 2.22
CA PRO A 41 11.92 6.93 2.17
C PRO A 41 12.48 7.11 0.76
N GLU A 42 12.79 8.35 0.39
CA GLU A 42 13.15 8.72 -0.99
C GLU A 42 14.30 7.89 -1.57
N ASN A 43 15.34 7.64 -0.77
CA ASN A 43 16.50 6.83 -1.14
C ASN A 43 16.15 5.37 -1.48
N TYR A 44 15.03 4.86 -0.99
CA TYR A 44 14.53 3.51 -1.26
C TYR A 44 13.34 3.47 -2.24
N ALA A 45 12.68 4.61 -2.50
CA ALA A 45 11.43 4.68 -3.27
C ALA A 45 11.52 4.02 -4.64
N SER A 46 12.61 4.23 -5.39
CA SER A 46 12.79 3.61 -6.71
C SER A 46 12.88 2.08 -6.62
N ARG A 47 13.75 1.55 -5.76
CA ARG A 47 13.95 0.10 -5.59
C ARG A 47 12.69 -0.58 -5.05
N GLN A 48 12.08 0.00 -4.02
CA GLN A 48 10.88 -0.53 -3.40
C GLN A 48 9.68 -0.46 -4.32
N GLY A 49 9.48 0.64 -5.04
CA GLY A 49 8.41 0.77 -6.02
C GLY A 49 8.47 -0.30 -7.12
N GLN A 50 9.67 -0.57 -7.65
CA GLN A 50 9.87 -1.64 -8.63
C GLN A 50 9.62 -3.04 -8.06
N TRP A 51 9.88 -3.24 -6.78
CA TRP A 51 9.59 -4.49 -6.09
C TRP A 51 8.09 -4.65 -5.82
N LEU A 52 7.43 -3.62 -5.28
CA LEU A 52 5.99 -3.57 -5.00
C LEU A 52 5.15 -3.77 -6.27
N LYS A 53 5.53 -3.13 -7.39
CA LYS A 53 4.85 -3.32 -8.68
C LYS A 53 4.79 -4.79 -9.14
N LYS A 54 5.74 -5.63 -8.70
CA LYS A 54 5.80 -7.06 -9.01
C LYS A 54 5.18 -7.93 -7.90
N HIS A 55 4.70 -7.32 -6.82
CA HIS A 55 4.08 -8.04 -5.72
C HIS A 55 2.75 -8.63 -6.20
N PRO A 56 2.43 -9.90 -5.88
CA PRO A 56 1.25 -10.57 -6.45
C PRO A 56 -0.08 -9.88 -6.19
N ILE A 57 -0.25 -9.25 -5.03
CA ILE A 57 -1.47 -8.48 -4.72
C ILE A 57 -1.57 -7.24 -5.60
N VAL A 58 -0.45 -6.58 -5.87
CA VAL A 58 -0.42 -5.39 -6.73
C VAL A 58 -0.71 -5.78 -8.17
N LEU A 59 -0.12 -6.88 -8.65
CA LEU A 59 -0.43 -7.42 -9.97
C LEU A 59 -1.91 -7.79 -10.09
N ALA A 60 -2.47 -8.50 -9.11
CA ALA A 60 -3.89 -8.84 -9.10
C ALA A 60 -4.79 -7.59 -9.06
N ALA A 61 -4.40 -6.55 -8.31
CA ALA A 61 -5.11 -5.28 -8.33
C ALA A 61 -5.02 -4.59 -9.70
N MET A 62 -3.85 -4.60 -10.34
CA MET A 62 -3.66 -4.01 -11.67
C MET A 62 -4.45 -4.73 -12.78
N GLU A 63 -4.75 -6.01 -12.60
CA GLU A 63 -5.61 -6.79 -13.49
C GLU A 63 -7.11 -6.53 -13.24
N ALA A 64 -7.47 -5.88 -12.13
CA ALA A 64 -8.83 -5.46 -11.88
C ALA A 64 -9.18 -4.25 -12.74
N ASP A 65 -10.31 -4.32 -13.43
CA ASP A 65 -10.86 -3.23 -14.24
C ASP A 65 -11.62 -2.25 -13.33
N LEU A 66 -10.87 -1.48 -12.54
CA LEU A 66 -11.44 -0.51 -11.59
C LEU A 66 -11.90 0.76 -12.33
N ASP A 67 -13.16 1.12 -12.15
CA ASP A 67 -13.68 2.39 -12.64
C ASP A 67 -13.38 3.57 -11.67
N ASP A 68 -13.63 4.80 -12.13
CA ASP A 68 -13.40 6.01 -11.34
C ASP A 68 -14.18 6.03 -10.02
N ARG A 69 -15.37 5.42 -9.98
CA ARG A 69 -16.22 5.36 -8.78
C ARG A 69 -15.64 4.40 -7.76
N GLU A 70 -15.07 3.28 -8.21
CA GLU A 70 -14.37 2.31 -7.37
C GLU A 70 -13.06 2.90 -6.83
N MET A 71 -12.31 3.62 -7.67
CA MET A 71 -11.13 4.36 -7.23
C MET A 71 -11.47 5.38 -6.14
N LEU A 72 -12.54 6.15 -6.31
CA LEU A 72 -13.01 7.09 -5.29
C LEU A 72 -13.41 6.40 -3.97
N LYS A 73 -13.97 5.19 -4.03
CA LYS A 73 -14.28 4.41 -2.82
C LYS A 73 -13.01 3.96 -2.11
N LEU A 74 -11.98 3.54 -2.84
CA LEU A 74 -10.68 3.16 -2.27
C LEU A 74 -10.00 4.34 -1.58
N GLU A 75 -10.02 5.51 -2.20
CA GLU A 75 -9.48 6.74 -1.60
C GLU A 75 -10.21 7.10 -0.30
N LYS A 76 -11.54 7.03 -0.29
CA LYS A 76 -12.34 7.26 0.93
C LYS A 76 -12.05 6.24 2.03
N ALA A 77 -11.88 4.96 1.66
CA ALA A 77 -11.52 3.93 2.61
C ALA A 77 -10.13 4.17 3.22
N LEU A 78 -9.17 4.65 2.43
CA LEU A 78 -7.84 5.03 2.93
C LEU A 78 -7.91 6.20 3.92
N VAL A 79 -8.70 7.24 3.62
CA VAL A 79 -8.90 8.37 4.54
C VAL A 79 -9.46 7.91 5.88
N GLU A 80 -10.43 6.98 5.87
CA GLU A 80 -10.98 6.44 7.11
C GLU A 80 -9.93 5.62 7.88
N ILE A 81 -9.13 4.80 7.20
CA ILE A 81 -8.03 4.08 7.86
C ILE A 81 -7.04 5.05 8.50
N ASP A 82 -6.66 6.12 7.80
CA ASP A 82 -5.74 7.13 8.34
C ASP A 82 -6.33 7.82 9.56
N ARG A 83 -7.64 8.11 9.56
CA ARG A 83 -8.33 8.62 10.76
C ARG A 83 -8.25 7.64 11.92
N GLN A 84 -8.49 6.34 11.68
CA GLN A 84 -8.36 5.32 12.72
C GLN A 84 -6.91 5.20 13.23
N MET A 85 -5.91 5.42 12.36
CA MET A 85 -4.51 5.46 12.76
C MET A 85 -4.21 6.64 13.68
N GLU A 86 -4.76 7.81 13.40
CA GLU A 86 -4.63 8.97 14.30
C GLU A 86 -5.31 8.71 15.65
N THR A 87 -6.50 8.11 15.68
CA THR A 87 -7.11 7.65 16.94
C THR A 87 -6.22 6.65 17.69
N CYS A 88 -5.58 5.71 16.98
CA CYS A 88 -4.61 4.81 17.59
C CYS A 88 -3.41 5.57 18.18
N LYS A 89 -2.86 6.56 17.47
CA LYS A 89 -1.78 7.41 17.97
C LYS A 89 -2.20 8.16 19.23
N GLU A 90 -3.42 8.68 19.26
CA GLU A 90 -3.96 9.37 20.44
C GLU A 90 -4.02 8.43 21.65
N ILE A 91 -4.58 7.24 21.48
CA ILE A 91 -4.68 6.21 22.53
C ILE A 91 -3.30 5.80 23.05
N LEU A 92 -2.31 5.72 22.16
CA LEU A 92 -0.94 5.31 22.48
C LEU A 92 -0.06 6.45 23.00
N GLY A 93 -0.51 7.70 22.95
CA GLY A 93 0.30 8.87 23.33
C GLY A 93 1.43 9.19 22.33
N LEU A 94 1.18 9.01 21.03
CA LEU A 94 2.15 9.17 19.94
C LEU A 94 1.87 10.40 19.05
N GLN A 95 1.22 11.45 19.57
CA GLN A 95 0.82 12.61 18.77
C GLN A 95 1.99 13.43 18.20
N ASP A 96 3.18 13.30 18.80
CA ASP A 96 4.40 13.99 18.37
C ASP A 96 5.26 13.18 17.37
N PHE A 97 4.75 12.02 16.90
CA PHE A 97 5.41 11.11 15.94
C PHE A 97 4.57 10.92 14.66
#